data_AF-A0A0H4J056-F1
#
_entry.id   AF-A0A0H4J056-F1
#
_cell.length_a   1.000
_cell.length_b   1.000
_cell.length_c   1.000
_cell.angle_alpha   90.00
_cell.angle_beta   90.00
_cell.angle_gamma   90.00
#
_symmetry.space_group_name_H-M   'P 1'
#
loop_
_entity.id
_entity.type
_entity.pdbx_description
1 polymer ?
#
loop_
_entity_poly.entity_id
_entity_poly.type
_entity_poly.pdbx_seq_one_letter_code
_entity_poly.pdbx_strand_id
1 'polypeptide(L)'
;MSENISSIIDNELKGKDLDHGLNELKNSSALSSYRTYQMIGDVIRNDYYDVNPELTDKIMSKIHDEPTQFNNGFIHNNQSTATIDYRKYLLVFVLGLIAAFAITWAVNNFSNTGSSSSSDFLAADSISQEIIEDHFSTTTRNPNYFLEAGYQPNI
;
A
#
# COMPACT_ATOMS: atom_id res chain seq x y z
N MET A 1 -24.27 -19.22 -30.31
CA MET A 1 -23.97 -18.47 -29.08
C MET A 1 -22.58 -18.89 -28.64
N SER A 2 -21.70 -17.94 -28.29
CA SER A 2 -20.41 -18.28 -27.67
C SER A 2 -20.69 -18.53 -26.18
N GLU A 3 -20.48 -19.78 -25.75
CA GLU A 3 -20.66 -20.22 -24.37
C GLU A 3 -19.85 -19.37 -23.39
N ASN A 4 -18.58 -19.10 -23.74
CA ASN A 4 -17.68 -18.26 -22.95
C ASN A 4 -18.25 -16.85 -22.71
N ILE A 5 -18.88 -16.23 -23.72
CA ILE A 5 -19.44 -14.88 -23.57
C ILE A 5 -20.67 -14.89 -22.66
N SER A 6 -21.51 -15.93 -22.74
CA SER A 6 -22.65 -16.08 -21.84
C SER A 6 -22.18 -16.25 -20.39
N SER A 7 -21.22 -17.13 -20.17
CA SER A 7 -20.66 -17.37 -18.82
C SER A 7 -19.95 -16.15 -18.23
N ILE A 8 -19.42 -15.22 -19.05
CA ILE A 8 -18.93 -13.92 -18.58
C ILE A 8 -20.08 -13.03 -18.10
N ILE A 9 -21.18 -12.97 -18.85
CA ILE A 9 -22.36 -12.16 -18.49
C ILE A 9 -23.02 -12.67 -17.22
N ASP A 10 -23.10 -14.00 -17.08
CA ASP A 10 -23.71 -14.67 -15.93
C ASP A 10 -22.76 -14.82 -14.73
N ASN A 11 -21.53 -14.29 -14.82
CA ASN A 11 -20.50 -14.32 -13.77
C ASN A 11 -20.16 -15.76 -13.28
N GLU A 12 -20.16 -16.72 -14.21
CA GLU A 12 -19.86 -18.12 -13.91
C GLU A 12 -18.35 -18.41 -13.94
N LEU A 13 -17.59 -17.65 -14.73
CA LEU A 13 -16.14 -17.85 -14.90
C LEU A 13 -15.34 -17.27 -13.73
N LYS A 14 -14.28 -17.97 -13.31
CA LYS A 14 -13.40 -17.55 -12.20
C LYS A 14 -11.93 -17.76 -12.52
N GLY A 15 -11.07 -16.90 -11.97
CA GLY A 15 -9.61 -17.00 -12.08
C GLY A 15 -9.14 -17.08 -13.53
N LYS A 16 -8.32 -18.09 -13.84
CA LYS A 16 -7.72 -18.30 -15.17
C LYS A 16 -8.74 -18.37 -16.33
N ASP A 17 -9.93 -18.89 -16.08
CA ASP A 17 -10.94 -19.09 -17.13
C ASP A 17 -11.65 -17.76 -17.45
N LEU A 18 -11.78 -16.89 -16.44
CA LEU A 18 -12.21 -15.50 -16.62
C LEU A 18 -11.17 -14.69 -17.40
N ASP A 19 -9.88 -14.82 -17.05
CA ASP A 19 -8.80 -14.12 -17.76
C ASP A 19 -8.74 -14.53 -19.24
N HIS A 20 -8.90 -15.82 -19.53
CA HIS A 20 -8.98 -16.34 -20.88
C HIS A 20 -10.20 -15.76 -21.63
N GLY A 21 -11.39 -15.79 -21.01
CA GLY A 21 -12.61 -15.25 -21.59
C GLY A 21 -12.54 -13.74 -21.86
N LEU A 22 -11.97 -12.96 -20.94
CA LEU A 22 -11.75 -11.52 -21.11
C LEU A 22 -10.74 -11.22 -22.22
N ASN A 23 -9.70 -12.06 -22.37
CA ASN A 23 -8.75 -11.90 -23.46
C ASN A 23 -9.36 -12.24 -24.83
N GLU A 24 -10.24 -13.24 -24.89
CA GLU A 24 -11.03 -13.57 -26.09
C GLU A 24 -11.99 -12.43 -26.46
N LEU A 25 -12.56 -11.76 -25.45
CA LEU A 25 -13.48 -10.62 -25.63
C LEU A 25 -12.82 -9.39 -26.29
N LYS A 26 -11.49 -9.30 -26.32
CA LYS A 26 -10.77 -8.25 -27.05
C LYS A 26 -10.95 -8.35 -28.57
N ASN A 27 -11.37 -9.51 -29.09
CA ASN A 27 -11.68 -9.68 -30.51
C ASN A 27 -12.97 -8.92 -30.87
N SER A 28 -12.98 -8.22 -32.00
CA SER A 28 -14.12 -7.41 -32.46
C SER A 28 -15.43 -8.21 -32.59
N SER A 29 -15.36 -9.47 -33.02
CA SER A 29 -16.53 -10.35 -33.18
C SER A 29 -17.12 -10.83 -31.84
N ALA A 30 -16.24 -11.11 -30.87
CA ALA A 30 -16.66 -11.47 -29.52
C ALA A 30 -17.26 -10.24 -28.80
N LEU A 31 -16.64 -9.08 -28.94
CA LEU A 31 -17.13 -7.83 -28.37
C LEU A 31 -18.51 -7.44 -28.92
N SER A 32 -18.74 -7.58 -30.23
CA SER A 32 -20.06 -7.31 -30.81
C SER A 32 -21.12 -8.27 -30.29
N SER A 33 -20.78 -9.54 -30.13
CA SER A 33 -21.70 -10.55 -29.59
C SER A 33 -22.07 -10.23 -28.14
N TYR A 34 -21.10 -9.83 -27.32
CA TYR A 34 -21.30 -9.39 -25.94
C TYR A 34 -22.22 -8.16 -25.84
N ARG A 35 -22.00 -7.14 -26.67
CA ARG A 35 -22.88 -5.95 -26.75
C ARG A 35 -24.33 -6.35 -27.06
N THR A 36 -24.53 -7.25 -28.02
CA THR A 36 -25.85 -7.76 -28.38
C THR A 36 -26.54 -8.47 -27.22
N TYR A 37 -25.81 -9.32 -26.47
CA TYR A 37 -26.40 -10.01 -25.33
C TYR A 37 -26.76 -9.07 -24.18
N GLN A 38 -25.92 -8.05 -23.90
CA GLN A 38 -26.28 -7.01 -22.92
C GLN A 38 -27.55 -6.28 -23.33
N MET A 39 -27.63 -5.85 -24.60
CA MET A 39 -28.83 -5.20 -25.14
C MET A 39 -30.08 -6.08 -24.99
N ILE A 40 -29.99 -7.37 -25.32
CA ILE A 40 -31.11 -8.31 -25.13
C ILE A 40 -31.50 -8.40 -23.65
N GLY A 41 -30.52 -8.49 -22.74
CA GLY A 41 -30.76 -8.52 -21.30
C GLY A 41 -31.48 -7.26 -20.80
N ASP A 42 -31.06 -6.09 -21.28
CA ASP A 42 -31.67 -4.80 -20.90
C ASP A 42 -33.10 -4.68 -21.43
N VAL A 43 -33.36 -5.16 -22.65
CA VAL A 43 -34.72 -5.23 -23.22
C VAL A 43 -35.61 -6.16 -22.38
N ILE A 44 -35.12 -7.34 -22.00
CA ILE A 44 -35.87 -8.30 -21.17
C ILE A 44 -36.19 -7.71 -19.79
N ARG A 45 -35.25 -6.97 -19.19
CA ARG A 45 -35.43 -6.29 -17.90
C ARG A 45 -36.27 -5.01 -18.00
N ASN A 46 -36.65 -4.58 -19.20
CA ASN A 46 -37.28 -3.28 -19.47
C ASN A 46 -36.44 -2.08 -18.98
N ASP A 47 -35.11 -2.25 -18.99
CA ASP A 47 -34.10 -1.24 -18.66
C ASP A 47 -33.39 -0.70 -19.91
N TYR A 48 -33.94 -0.98 -21.10
CA TYR A 48 -33.35 -0.50 -22.35
C TYR A 48 -33.63 1.00 -22.51
N TYR A 49 -32.59 1.81 -22.33
CA TYR A 49 -32.60 3.23 -22.64
C TYR A 49 -32.00 3.47 -24.03
N ASP A 50 -32.45 4.53 -24.70
CA ASP A 50 -31.83 5.00 -25.94
C ASP A 50 -30.47 5.64 -25.61
N VAL A 51 -29.46 4.80 -25.45
CA VAL A 51 -28.10 5.25 -25.12
C VAL A 51 -27.42 5.68 -26.42
N ASN A 52 -26.89 6.90 -26.43
CA ASN A 52 -26.12 7.40 -27.57
C ASN A 52 -24.99 6.40 -27.92
N PRO A 53 -24.91 5.90 -29.17
CA PRO A 53 -23.91 4.91 -29.58
C PRO A 53 -22.47 5.39 -29.40
N GLU A 54 -22.23 6.71 -29.44
CA GLU A 54 -20.91 7.31 -29.25
C GLU A 54 -20.49 7.43 -27.79
N LEU A 55 -21.43 7.26 -26.84
CA LEU A 55 -21.15 7.45 -25.41
C LEU A 55 -20.12 6.43 -24.92
N THR A 56 -20.26 5.17 -25.32
CA THR A 56 -19.32 4.10 -24.98
C THR A 56 -17.91 4.42 -25.47
N ASP A 57 -17.77 4.88 -26.70
CA ASP A 57 -16.47 5.19 -27.30
C ASP A 57 -15.84 6.43 -26.64
N LYS A 58 -16.65 7.44 -26.31
CA LYS A 58 -16.19 8.64 -25.58
C LYS A 58 -15.76 8.32 -24.15
N ILE A 59 -16.49 7.46 -23.44
CA ILE A 59 -16.11 6.97 -22.11
C ILE A 59 -14.83 6.16 -22.22
N MET A 60 -14.73 5.24 -23.19
CA MET A 60 -13.55 4.41 -23.38
C MET A 60 -12.31 5.24 -23.69
N SER A 61 -12.44 6.29 -24.51
CA SER A 61 -11.36 7.24 -24.79
C SER A 61 -10.89 7.94 -23.53
N LYS A 62 -11.81 8.42 -22.68
CA LYS A 62 -11.43 9.07 -21.42
C LYS A 62 -10.79 8.09 -20.42
N ILE A 63 -11.30 6.87 -20.33
CA ILE A 63 -10.73 5.81 -19.48
C ILE A 63 -9.32 5.44 -19.93
N HIS A 64 -9.06 5.43 -21.24
CA HIS A 64 -7.73 5.14 -21.77
C HIS A 64 -6.69 6.19 -21.35
N ASP A 65 -7.13 7.45 -21.23
CA ASP A 65 -6.29 8.57 -20.80
C ASP A 65 -6.14 8.64 -19.27
N GLU A 66 -6.97 7.91 -18.51
CA GLU A 66 -6.87 7.82 -17.06
C GLU A 66 -5.84 6.74 -16.64
N PRO A 67 -5.02 7.00 -15.60
CA PRO A 67 -4.17 5.96 -15.04
C PRO A 67 -5.07 4.83 -14.52
N THR A 68 -4.87 3.60 -15.02
CA THR A 68 -5.69 2.45 -14.65
C THR A 68 -5.72 2.29 -13.12
N GLN A 69 -6.89 2.59 -12.52
CA GLN A 69 -7.06 2.60 -11.06
C GLN A 69 -7.05 1.18 -10.44
N PHE A 70 -6.96 0.12 -11.25
CA PHE A 70 -6.87 -1.26 -10.79
C PHE A 70 -5.48 -1.72 -10.39
N ASN A 71 -4.59 -0.79 -10.10
CA ASN A 71 -3.34 -1.09 -9.42
C ASN A 71 -3.47 -0.95 -7.88
N ASN A 72 -4.56 -1.46 -7.33
CA ASN A 72 -4.70 -1.68 -5.87
C ASN A 72 -4.21 -3.08 -5.49
N GLY A 73 -2.95 -3.40 -5.84
CA GLY A 73 -2.32 -4.65 -5.44
C GLY A 73 -1.06 -4.96 -6.22
N PHE A 74 0.03 -4.31 -5.85
CA PHE A 74 1.41 -4.61 -6.29
C PHE A 74 1.72 -4.27 -7.76
N ILE A 75 2.02 -2.99 -8.03
CA ILE A 75 3.15 -2.74 -8.94
C ILE A 75 4.33 -3.44 -8.30
N HIS A 76 4.78 -4.55 -8.88
CA HIS A 76 6.19 -4.89 -8.80
C HIS A 76 6.88 -3.79 -9.58
N ASN A 77 7.17 -2.69 -8.88
CA ASN A 77 8.15 -1.77 -9.35
C ASN A 77 9.40 -2.63 -9.61
N ASN A 78 10.02 -2.49 -10.77
CA ASN A 78 11.43 -2.81 -10.91
C ASN A 78 12.22 -1.78 -10.06
N GLN A 79 11.88 -1.66 -8.77
CA GLN A 79 12.82 -1.19 -7.79
C GLN A 79 13.94 -2.20 -7.86
N SER A 80 15.02 -1.78 -8.49
CA SER A 80 16.32 -2.38 -8.33
C SER A 80 16.50 -2.51 -6.82
N THR A 81 16.19 -3.69 -6.29
CA THR A 81 16.42 -4.03 -4.90
C THR A 81 17.92 -3.94 -4.78
N ALA A 82 18.40 -2.85 -4.16
CA ALA A 82 19.77 -2.77 -3.75
C ALA A 82 20.01 -3.97 -2.85
N THR A 83 20.59 -5.02 -3.40
CA THR A 83 20.98 -6.21 -2.68
C THR A 83 22.15 -5.80 -1.80
N ILE A 84 21.83 -5.26 -0.62
CA ILE A 84 22.83 -5.01 0.40
C ILE A 84 23.34 -6.40 0.78
N ASP A 85 24.58 -6.70 0.38
CA ASP A 85 25.24 -7.95 0.72
C ASP A 85 25.51 -7.97 2.23
N TYR A 86 24.51 -8.44 2.95
CA TYR A 86 24.46 -8.53 4.40
C TYR A 86 25.59 -9.37 4.96
N ARG A 87 26.20 -10.28 4.17
CA ARG A 87 27.35 -11.09 4.61
C ARG A 87 28.56 -10.21 4.92
N LYS A 88 28.79 -9.14 4.16
CA LYS A 88 29.93 -8.23 4.38
C LYS A 88 29.75 -7.37 5.63
N TYR A 89 28.54 -6.91 5.89
CA TYR A 89 28.24 -6.06 7.06
C TYR A 89 28.06 -6.86 8.35
N LEU A 90 27.62 -8.12 8.25
CA LEU A 90 27.46 -9.00 9.41
C LEU A 90 28.80 -9.24 10.12
N LEU A 91 29.91 -9.43 9.38
CA LEU A 91 31.23 -9.59 9.99
C LEU A 91 31.67 -8.36 10.78
N VAL A 92 31.47 -7.16 10.24
CA VAL A 92 31.84 -5.90 10.92
C VAL A 92 30.96 -5.68 12.15
N PHE A 93 29.66 -5.98 12.04
CA PHE A 93 28.72 -5.89 13.16
C PHE A 93 29.06 -6.85 14.30
N VAL A 94 29.36 -8.12 13.97
CA VAL A 94 29.76 -9.13 14.95
C VAL A 94 31.10 -8.78 15.59
N LEU A 95 32.07 -8.27 14.81
CA LEU A 95 33.36 -7.82 15.35
C LEU A 95 33.19 -6.64 16.31
N GLY A 96 32.29 -5.70 15.99
CA GLY A 96 31.93 -4.59 16.87
C GLY A 96 31.30 -5.06 18.19
N LEU A 97 30.39 -6.04 18.13
CA LEU A 97 29.78 -6.65 19.33
C LEU A 97 30.80 -7.36 20.21
N ILE A 98 31.73 -8.12 19.60
CA ILE A 98 32.80 -8.80 20.35
C ILE A 98 33.72 -7.77 21.02
N ALA A 99 34.08 -6.69 20.32
CA ALA A 99 34.91 -5.63 20.88
C ALA A 99 34.21 -4.92 22.07
N ALA A 100 32.93 -4.56 21.91
CA ALA A 100 32.15 -3.96 22.99
C ALA A 100 32.01 -4.89 24.20
N PHE A 101 31.81 -6.19 23.96
CA PHE A 101 31.75 -7.20 25.01
C PHE A 101 33.10 -7.36 25.73
N ALA A 102 34.20 -7.42 24.99
CA ALA A 102 35.54 -7.52 25.55
C ALA A 102 35.91 -6.28 26.38
N ILE A 103 35.55 -5.08 25.93
CA ILE A 103 35.74 -3.84 26.68
C ILE A 103 34.92 -3.86 27.97
N THR A 104 33.64 -4.22 27.89
CA THR A 104 32.75 -4.31 29.07
C THR A 104 33.26 -5.35 30.08
N TRP A 105 33.69 -6.52 29.60
CA TRP A 105 34.25 -7.57 30.45
C TRP A 105 35.59 -7.17 31.08
N ALA A 106 36.47 -6.52 30.32
CA ALA A 106 37.74 -6.00 30.82
C ALA A 106 37.51 -4.90 31.87
N VAL A 107 36.64 -3.92 31.61
CA VAL A 107 36.30 -2.88 32.59
C VAL A 107 35.79 -3.52 33.88
N ASN A 108 34.87 -4.48 33.81
CA ASN A 108 34.31 -5.14 35.00
C ASN A 108 35.33 -6.03 35.75
N ASN A 109 36.29 -6.64 35.06
CA ASN A 109 37.34 -7.46 35.72
C ASN A 109 38.50 -6.63 36.26
N PHE A 110 38.87 -5.52 35.60
CA PHE A 110 39.94 -4.62 36.05
C PHE A 110 39.46 -3.57 37.07
N SER A 111 38.17 -3.23 37.10
CA SER A 111 37.59 -2.32 38.11
C SER A 111 37.51 -2.94 39.51
N ASN A 112 37.75 -4.25 39.67
CA ASN A 112 37.79 -4.93 40.96
C ASN A 112 39.18 -4.96 41.63
N THR A 113 40.18 -4.29 41.05
CA THR A 113 41.43 -3.97 41.74
C THR A 113 41.42 -2.54 42.26
N GLY A 114 40.69 -2.33 43.36
CA GLY A 114 40.94 -1.31 44.37
C GLY A 114 41.02 0.15 43.93
N SER A 115 39.94 0.91 44.09
CA SER A 115 39.89 2.02 45.07
C SER A 115 38.53 2.71 45.02
N SER A 116 37.92 2.74 46.19
CA SER A 116 36.72 3.48 46.56
C SER A 116 36.88 4.97 46.26
N SER A 117 36.04 5.51 45.38
CA SER A 117 35.58 6.90 45.49
C SER A 117 34.26 7.06 44.73
N SER A 118 33.20 7.24 45.50
CA SER A 118 31.88 7.64 45.02
C SER A 118 31.99 8.96 44.28
N SER A 119 31.46 9.01 43.06
CA SER A 119 31.06 10.26 42.41
C SER A 119 29.72 10.04 41.72
N ASP A 120 28.68 9.98 42.56
CA ASP A 120 27.35 10.41 42.14
C ASP A 120 27.46 11.86 41.70
N PHE A 121 27.27 12.12 40.40
CA PHE A 121 27.10 13.49 39.91
C PHE A 121 26.13 13.55 38.72
N LEU A 122 24.88 13.81 39.09
CA LEU A 122 23.89 14.68 38.44
C LEU A 122 23.53 14.43 36.96
N ALA A 123 22.53 13.59 36.72
CA ALA A 123 21.47 13.83 35.74
C ALA A 123 20.34 12.78 35.88
N ALA A 124 19.52 12.92 36.90
CA ALA A 124 18.17 12.36 36.91
C ALA A 124 17.28 13.26 37.76
N ASP A 125 17.31 14.56 37.45
CA ASP A 125 16.27 15.47 37.91
C ASP A 125 14.98 15.02 37.21
N SER A 126 14.01 14.62 38.03
CA SER A 126 12.71 14.15 37.58
C SER A 126 12.10 15.15 36.61
N ILE A 127 11.69 14.70 35.41
CA ILE A 127 10.93 15.51 34.46
C ILE A 127 9.74 16.13 35.20
N SER A 128 9.74 17.46 35.34
CA SER A 128 8.66 18.19 36.02
C SER A 128 7.33 17.93 35.33
N GLN A 129 6.27 17.63 36.10
CA GLN A 129 4.92 17.36 35.57
C GLN A 129 4.41 18.45 34.61
N GLU A 130 4.87 19.69 34.79
CA GLU A 130 4.57 20.83 33.92
C GLU A 130 5.00 20.61 32.46
N ILE A 131 6.16 19.98 32.21
CA ILE A 131 6.64 19.70 30.85
C ILE A 131 5.78 18.62 30.18
N ILE A 132 5.32 17.64 30.97
CA ILE A 132 4.44 16.57 30.49
C ILE A 132 3.06 17.16 30.17
N GLU A 133 2.53 18.01 31.04
CA GLU A 133 1.23 18.64 30.89
C GLU A 133 1.18 19.59 29.69
N ASP A 134 2.24 20.37 29.43
CA ASP A 134 2.33 21.25 28.26
C ASP A 134 2.46 20.47 26.93
N HIS A 135 3.18 19.34 26.93
CA HIS A 135 3.24 18.46 25.76
C HIS A 135 1.87 17.83 25.41
N PHE A 136 1.05 17.51 26.42
CA PHE A 136 -0.29 16.96 26.21
C PHE A 136 -1.38 18.02 25.95
N SER A 137 -1.20 19.26 26.40
CA SER A 137 -2.11 20.38 26.11
C SER A 137 -1.99 20.85 24.65
N THR A 138 -0.79 20.77 24.08
CA THR A 138 -0.49 21.20 22.69
C THR A 138 -0.75 20.09 21.66
N THR A 139 -0.93 18.84 22.09
CA THR A 139 -1.32 17.75 21.19
C THR A 139 -2.82 17.82 20.92
N THR A 140 -3.20 18.36 19.77
CA THR A 140 -4.58 18.46 19.28
C THR A 140 -5.30 17.11 19.37
N ARG A 141 -6.15 16.92 20.40
CA ARG A 141 -6.97 15.71 20.63
C ARG A 141 -8.19 15.60 19.70
N ASN A 142 -8.25 16.39 18.62
CA ASN A 142 -9.37 16.36 17.70
C ASN A 142 -8.99 15.63 16.40
N PRO A 143 -9.48 14.40 16.16
CA PRO A 143 -9.24 13.67 14.92
C PRO A 143 -9.81 14.38 13.68
N ASN A 144 -10.70 15.37 13.84
CA ASN A 144 -11.25 16.12 12.71
C ASN A 144 -10.23 17.04 12.02
N TYR A 145 -9.08 17.34 12.64
CA TYR A 145 -8.03 18.14 11.99
C TYR A 145 -7.40 17.43 10.78
N PHE A 146 -7.46 16.09 10.74
CA PHE A 146 -6.99 15.30 9.59
C PHE A 146 -8.03 15.14 8.48
N LEU A 147 -9.29 15.48 8.74
CA LEU A 147 -10.38 15.37 7.76
C LEU A 147 -10.55 16.65 6.92
N GLU A 148 -10.04 17.79 7.39
CA GLU A 148 -10.20 19.08 6.71
C GLU A 148 -9.10 19.37 5.67
N ALA A 149 -7.99 18.62 5.66
CA ALA A 149 -6.94 18.76 4.65
C ALA A 149 -7.30 18.18 3.27
N GLY A 150 -8.50 17.61 3.09
CA GLY A 150 -8.93 16.92 1.87
C GLY A 150 -10.10 17.53 1.10
N TYR A 151 -10.72 18.62 1.56
CA TYR A 151 -11.90 19.19 0.89
C TYR A 151 -11.81 20.71 0.74
N GLN A 152 -11.30 21.17 -0.41
CA GLN A 152 -11.55 22.53 -0.89
C GLN A 152 -12.72 22.50 -1.88
N PRO A 153 -13.92 23.00 -1.51
CA PRO A 153 -14.94 23.29 -2.50
C PRO A 153 -14.49 24.52 -3.30
N ASN A 154 -14.32 24.32 -4.60
CA ASN A 154 -14.08 25.39 -5.55
C ASN A 154 -15.29 26.36 -5.52
N ILE A 155 -15.07 27.62 -5.14
CA ILE A 155 -15.97 28.75 -5.39
C ILE A 155 -15.19 29.77 -6.21
#